data_AF-A0A843IYW9-F1
#
_entry.id   AF-A0A843IYW9-F1
#
_cell.length_a   1.000
_cell.length_b   1.000
_cell.length_c   1.000
_cell.angle_alpha   90.00
_cell.angle_beta   90.00
_cell.angle_gamma   90.00
#
_symmetry.space_group_name_H-M   'P 1'
#
loop_
_entity.id
_entity.type
_entity.pdbx_description
1 polymer ?
#
loop_
_entity_poly.entity_id
_entity_poly.type
_entity_poly.pdbx_seq_one_letter_code
_entity_poly.pdbx_strand_id
1 'polypeptide(L)'
;KKVVLMLSYPSDEVGNHLISWDALDAKGVDPYKDVLTLERYRELFGDNVHRFTGVDYVKYYSDLIRDCGAEVEVIFANDARAILPYAKNILTCDIHTRERTKRLLKAAGAEAVCGLDEILTSSVNGSGYNEKYGLLGSNKATEDKVKLFPRDCEKFVNAVQKKLVAKTGKLIEVMIYGDGAFKDPIGKIWELADPVVSPAYTAGLSGQPNEVKLKYLADNEFAELCGDELKSAIKEYIRNKDKDLVGNMVSEGTTPRQLTDLIGSLCDLTSGSGDKGTPIVLIQGYFDNYTAE
;
A
#
# COMPACT_ATOMS: atom_id res chain seq x y z
N LYS A 1 5.32 -24.85 -22.70
CA LYS A 1 4.52 -23.61 -22.49
C LYS A 1 5.51 -22.49 -22.19
N LYS A 2 5.25 -21.25 -22.62
CA LYS A 2 6.18 -20.13 -22.42
C LYS A 2 5.50 -19.03 -21.58
N VAL A 3 6.22 -18.49 -20.61
CA VAL A 3 5.84 -17.32 -19.81
C VAL A 3 6.79 -16.19 -20.16
N VAL A 4 6.23 -15.03 -20.49
CA VAL A 4 7.01 -13.79 -20.66
C VAL A 4 6.84 -12.99 -19.38
N LEU A 5 7.92 -12.87 -18.60
CA LEU A 5 7.95 -12.10 -17.37
C LEU A 5 8.46 -10.70 -17.68
N MET A 6 7.61 -9.69 -17.47
CA MET A 6 8.02 -8.30 -17.56
C MET A 6 8.16 -7.72 -16.16
N LEU A 7 9.34 -7.15 -15.88
CA LEU A 7 9.64 -6.50 -14.61
C LEU A 7 9.80 -5.00 -14.82
N SER A 8 9.26 -4.20 -13.90
CA SER A 8 9.54 -2.76 -13.84
C SER A 8 10.97 -2.51 -13.35
N TYR A 9 11.56 -1.39 -13.76
CA TYR A 9 12.93 -1.01 -13.40
C TYR A 9 13.08 0.52 -13.31
N PRO A 10 13.94 1.08 -12.45
CA PRO A 10 14.94 0.41 -11.61
C PRO A 10 14.36 -0.32 -10.41
N SER A 11 13.09 -0.10 -10.08
CA SER A 11 12.37 -0.72 -8.98
C SER A 11 10.97 -1.17 -9.38
N ASP A 12 10.36 -2.04 -8.57
CA ASP A 12 8.93 -2.37 -8.70
C ASP A 12 8.02 -1.24 -8.16
N GLU A 13 6.70 -1.49 -8.19
CA GLU A 13 5.67 -0.53 -7.76
C GLU A 13 5.82 -0.08 -6.30
N VAL A 14 6.30 -0.96 -5.42
CA VAL A 14 6.51 -0.64 -4.00
C VAL A 14 7.92 -0.10 -3.75
N GLY A 15 8.75 0.06 -4.78
CA GLY A 15 10.08 0.65 -4.65
C GLY A 15 11.18 -0.36 -4.30
N ASN A 16 10.93 -1.66 -4.43
CA ASN A 16 11.96 -2.68 -4.30
C ASN A 16 12.91 -2.60 -5.50
N HIS A 17 14.17 -2.31 -5.23
CA HIS A 17 15.17 -2.02 -6.25
C HIS A 17 15.73 -3.30 -6.89
N LEU A 18 15.63 -3.38 -8.23
CA LEU A 18 16.43 -4.29 -9.05
C LEU A 18 17.80 -3.70 -9.35
N ILE A 19 17.88 -2.38 -9.60
CA ILE A 19 19.12 -1.62 -9.83
C ILE A 19 19.02 -0.23 -9.20
N SER A 20 20.14 0.47 -9.06
CA SER A 20 20.15 1.86 -8.59
C SER A 20 19.86 2.85 -9.73
N TRP A 21 19.35 4.02 -9.35
CA TRP A 21 19.20 5.15 -10.28
C TRP A 21 20.56 5.60 -10.85
N ASP A 22 21.59 5.68 -10.02
CA ASP A 22 22.95 6.02 -10.47
C ASP A 22 23.48 5.04 -11.53
N ALA A 23 23.14 3.74 -11.42
CA ALA A 23 23.54 2.75 -12.41
C ALA A 23 22.80 2.96 -13.74
N LEU A 24 21.51 3.32 -13.72
CA LEU A 24 20.78 3.70 -14.93
C LEU A 24 21.40 4.91 -15.61
N ASP A 25 21.66 5.97 -14.85
CA ASP A 25 22.22 7.22 -15.35
C ASP A 25 23.61 7.01 -15.95
N ALA A 26 24.48 6.26 -15.26
CA ALA A 26 25.82 5.94 -15.73
C ALA A 26 25.82 5.11 -17.04
N LYS A 27 24.76 4.35 -17.30
CA LYS A 27 24.60 3.55 -18.52
C LYS A 27 23.75 4.23 -19.59
N GLY A 28 23.20 5.41 -19.30
CA GLY A 28 22.37 6.18 -20.23
C GLY A 28 21.06 5.49 -20.61
N VAL A 29 20.48 4.69 -19.71
CA VAL A 29 19.21 4.00 -19.95
C VAL A 29 18.05 4.88 -19.48
N ASP A 30 17.06 5.12 -20.33
CA ASP A 30 15.84 5.88 -20.02
C ASP A 30 14.73 4.93 -19.55
N PRO A 31 14.41 4.85 -18.25
CA PRO A 31 13.41 3.91 -17.73
C PRO A 31 11.98 4.23 -18.20
N TYR A 32 11.74 5.39 -18.81
CA TYR A 32 10.41 5.75 -19.32
C TYR A 32 10.20 5.38 -20.79
N LYS A 33 11.26 4.94 -21.49
CA LYS A 33 11.21 4.65 -22.92
C LYS A 33 11.83 3.31 -23.30
N ASP A 34 12.92 2.95 -22.65
CA ASP A 34 13.69 1.78 -23.04
C ASP A 34 12.97 0.50 -22.63
N VAL A 35 13.12 -0.53 -23.44
CA VAL A 35 12.69 -1.90 -23.14
C VAL A 35 13.94 -2.76 -23.26
N LEU A 36 14.31 -3.43 -22.16
CA LEU A 36 15.53 -4.24 -22.13
C LEU A 36 15.17 -5.73 -22.17
N THR A 37 15.95 -6.52 -22.91
CA THR A 37 15.95 -7.98 -22.76
C THR A 37 16.80 -8.37 -21.55
N LEU A 38 16.67 -9.62 -21.10
CA LEU A 38 17.53 -10.17 -20.05
C LEU A 38 19.02 -10.04 -20.39
N GLU A 39 19.42 -10.38 -21.61
CA GLU A 39 20.82 -10.30 -22.03
C GLU A 39 21.35 -8.88 -21.93
N ARG A 40 20.59 -7.90 -22.44
CA ARG A 40 21.01 -6.49 -22.39
C ARG A 40 21.04 -5.96 -20.95
N TYR A 41 20.06 -6.33 -20.13
CA TYR A 41 20.04 -5.99 -18.71
C TYR A 41 21.28 -6.53 -17.99
N ARG A 42 21.65 -7.81 -18.21
CA ARG A 42 22.83 -8.43 -17.60
C ARG A 42 24.14 -7.86 -18.13
N GLU A 43 24.23 -7.51 -19.41
CA GLU A 43 25.40 -6.83 -19.98
C GLU A 43 25.63 -5.47 -19.32
N LEU A 44 24.55 -4.72 -19.09
CA LEU A 44 24.62 -3.38 -18.52
C LEU A 44 24.90 -3.39 -17.02
N PHE A 45 24.24 -4.28 -16.28
CA PHE A 45 24.16 -4.21 -14.82
C PHE A 45 24.70 -5.45 -14.09
N GLY A 46 24.96 -6.55 -14.80
CA GLY A 46 25.46 -7.80 -14.19
C GLY A 46 24.42 -8.50 -13.32
N ASP A 47 24.92 -9.17 -12.28
CA ASP A 47 24.09 -9.85 -11.28
C ASP A 47 23.74 -8.90 -10.14
N ASN A 48 22.45 -8.52 -10.08
CA ASN A 48 21.94 -7.59 -9.08
C ASN A 48 21.23 -8.35 -7.96
N VAL A 49 21.99 -8.72 -6.93
CA VAL A 49 21.42 -9.26 -5.70
C VAL A 49 20.80 -8.15 -4.87
N HIS A 50 19.59 -8.38 -4.37
CA HIS A 50 18.92 -7.42 -3.52
C HIS A 50 19.68 -7.24 -2.20
N ARG A 51 19.93 -5.98 -1.81
CA ARG A 51 20.84 -5.64 -0.70
C ARG A 51 20.47 -6.30 0.64
N PHE A 52 19.19 -6.44 0.93
CA PHE A 52 18.73 -6.96 2.23
C PHE A 52 18.54 -8.47 2.24
N THR A 53 18.17 -9.07 1.12
CA THR A 53 17.84 -10.50 1.05
C THR A 53 18.96 -11.33 0.43
N GLY A 54 19.90 -10.71 -0.27
CA GLY A 54 20.96 -11.39 -1.04
C GLY A 54 20.43 -12.16 -2.24
N VAL A 55 19.16 -12.00 -2.60
CA VAL A 55 18.50 -12.76 -3.67
C VAL A 55 18.54 -11.96 -4.97
N ASP A 56 18.93 -12.60 -6.06
CA ASP A 56 18.66 -12.12 -7.41
C ASP A 56 17.23 -12.51 -7.80
N TYR A 57 16.29 -11.56 -7.69
CA TYR A 57 14.88 -11.82 -7.94
C TYR A 57 14.57 -12.16 -9.40
N VAL A 58 15.34 -11.62 -10.35
CA VAL A 58 15.20 -11.95 -11.77
C VAL A 58 15.51 -13.43 -11.98
N LYS A 59 16.60 -13.92 -11.39
CA LYS A 59 16.96 -15.35 -11.41
C LYS A 59 15.94 -16.20 -10.67
N TYR A 60 15.56 -15.80 -9.45
CA TYR A 60 14.59 -16.52 -8.62
C TYR A 60 13.25 -16.77 -9.35
N TYR A 61 12.64 -15.73 -9.92
CA TYR A 61 11.38 -15.89 -10.66
C TYR A 61 11.57 -16.69 -11.95
N SER A 62 12.69 -16.52 -12.65
CA SER A 62 13.00 -17.30 -13.85
C SER A 62 13.10 -18.79 -13.56
N ASP A 63 13.77 -19.17 -12.46
CA ASP A 63 13.91 -20.56 -12.04
C ASP A 63 12.58 -21.14 -11.58
N LEU A 64 11.79 -20.40 -10.80
CA LEU A 64 10.46 -20.82 -10.38
C LEU A 64 9.55 -21.15 -11.58
N ILE A 65 9.56 -20.31 -12.62
CA ILE A 65 8.79 -20.56 -13.86
C ILE A 65 9.25 -21.85 -14.55
N ARG A 66 10.57 -22.10 -14.60
CA ARG A 66 11.15 -23.32 -15.20
C ARG A 66 10.82 -24.57 -14.38
N ASP A 67 10.89 -24.49 -13.06
CA ASP A 67 10.57 -25.58 -12.15
C ASP A 67 9.07 -25.96 -12.25
N CYS A 68 8.19 -24.99 -12.55
CA CYS A 68 6.80 -25.25 -12.90
C CYS A 68 6.58 -25.81 -14.33
N GLY A 69 7.65 -26.09 -15.09
CA GLY A 69 7.60 -26.72 -16.41
C GLY A 69 7.33 -25.78 -17.58
N ALA A 70 7.59 -24.47 -17.42
CA ALA A 70 7.46 -23.48 -18.48
C ALA A 70 8.81 -22.89 -18.90
N GLU A 71 8.95 -22.57 -20.18
CA GLU A 71 10.03 -21.71 -20.66
C GLU A 71 9.80 -20.28 -20.18
N VAL A 72 10.88 -19.54 -19.92
CA VAL A 72 10.82 -18.15 -19.47
C VAL A 72 11.58 -17.25 -20.43
N GLU A 73 10.94 -16.13 -20.79
CA GLU A 73 11.58 -14.97 -21.40
C GLU A 73 11.39 -13.79 -20.45
N VAL A 74 12.45 -13.03 -20.17
CA VAL A 74 12.37 -11.86 -19.28
C VAL A 74 12.65 -10.60 -20.07
N ILE A 75 11.78 -9.62 -19.90
CA ILE A 75 11.96 -8.26 -20.40
C ILE A 75 11.78 -7.24 -19.26
N PHE A 76 12.30 -6.04 -19.45
CA PHE A 76 12.20 -4.96 -18.48
C PHE A 76 11.57 -3.74 -19.14
N ALA A 77 10.49 -3.23 -18.55
CA ALA A 77 9.76 -2.05 -19.02
C ALA A 77 8.87 -1.48 -17.91
N ASN A 78 8.68 -0.16 -17.92
CA ASN A 78 7.73 0.52 -17.03
C ASN A 78 6.37 0.80 -17.67
N ASP A 79 6.30 0.78 -19.00
CA ASP A 79 5.03 0.81 -19.71
C ASP A 79 4.51 -0.63 -19.86
N ALA A 80 3.41 -0.94 -19.18
CA ALA A 80 2.79 -2.26 -19.24
C ALA A 80 2.49 -2.73 -20.68
N ARG A 81 2.24 -1.80 -21.63
CA ARG A 81 1.95 -2.13 -23.03
C ARG A 81 3.13 -2.75 -23.77
N ALA A 82 4.36 -2.59 -23.25
CA ALA A 82 5.57 -3.18 -23.83
C ALA A 82 5.54 -4.71 -23.89
N ILE A 83 4.65 -5.37 -23.14
CA ILE A 83 4.46 -6.83 -23.18
C ILE A 83 3.72 -7.34 -24.42
N LEU A 84 2.94 -6.48 -25.09
CA LEU A 84 1.99 -6.88 -26.15
C LEU A 84 2.62 -7.43 -27.45
N PRO A 85 3.87 -7.10 -27.81
CA PRO A 85 4.60 -7.80 -28.86
C PRO A 85 4.95 -9.26 -28.50
N TYR A 86 5.02 -9.59 -27.22
CA TYR A 86 5.49 -10.88 -26.71
C TYR A 86 4.36 -11.82 -26.27
N ALA A 87 3.25 -11.27 -25.75
CA ALA A 87 2.09 -12.03 -25.31
C ALA A 87 0.78 -11.27 -25.54
N LYS A 88 -0.32 -12.01 -25.77
CA LYS A 88 -1.68 -11.46 -25.92
C LYS A 88 -2.61 -11.73 -24.74
N ASN A 89 -2.30 -12.77 -23.96
CA ASN A 89 -3.00 -13.12 -22.73
C ASN A 89 -2.11 -12.72 -21.55
N ILE A 90 -2.54 -11.73 -20.77
CA ILE A 90 -1.70 -11.06 -19.78
C ILE A 90 -2.25 -11.26 -18.37
N LEU A 91 -1.38 -11.68 -17.45
CA LEU A 91 -1.62 -11.61 -16.02
C LEU A 91 -0.87 -10.38 -15.47
N THR A 92 -1.59 -9.39 -14.94
CA THR A 92 -0.99 -8.25 -14.21
C THR A 92 -0.94 -8.55 -12.72
N CYS A 93 0.20 -8.24 -12.12
CA CYS A 93 0.47 -8.44 -10.70
C CYS A 93 0.62 -7.11 -9.95
N ASP A 94 0.26 -5.99 -10.57
CA ASP A 94 0.27 -4.68 -9.93
C ASP A 94 -0.70 -4.70 -8.73
N ILE A 95 -0.33 -3.99 -7.66
CA ILE A 95 -1.18 -3.78 -6.50
C ILE A 95 -2.00 -2.52 -6.76
N HIS A 96 -1.44 -1.33 -6.59
CA HIS A 96 -2.22 -0.08 -6.52
C HIS A 96 -2.62 0.45 -7.90
N THR A 97 -1.83 0.15 -8.92
CA THR A 97 -2.04 0.60 -10.31
C THR A 97 -2.80 -0.39 -11.19
N ARG A 98 -3.19 -1.55 -10.64
CA ARG A 98 -3.87 -2.66 -11.34
C ARG A 98 -4.99 -2.25 -12.28
N GLU A 99 -5.90 -1.38 -11.84
CA GLU A 99 -7.03 -0.93 -12.66
C GLU A 99 -6.58 -0.12 -13.87
N ARG A 100 -5.57 0.73 -13.67
CA ARG A 100 -4.96 1.49 -14.77
C ARG A 100 -4.25 0.55 -15.73
N THR A 101 -3.45 -0.40 -15.23
CA THR A 101 -2.73 -1.37 -16.07
C THR A 101 -3.70 -2.22 -16.90
N LYS A 102 -4.73 -2.81 -16.26
CA LYS A 102 -5.77 -3.59 -16.94
C LYS A 102 -6.43 -2.79 -18.06
N ARG A 103 -6.81 -1.53 -17.78
CA ARG A 103 -7.44 -0.65 -18.77
C ARG A 103 -6.51 -0.33 -19.96
N LEU A 104 -5.24 -0.03 -19.71
CA LEU A 104 -4.27 0.29 -20.77
C LEU A 104 -3.99 -0.91 -21.67
N LEU A 105 -3.82 -2.09 -21.10
CA LEU A 105 -3.57 -3.33 -21.86
C LEU A 105 -4.78 -3.71 -22.72
N LYS A 106 -6.00 -3.67 -22.16
CA LYS A 106 -7.24 -3.93 -22.90
C LYS A 106 -7.41 -2.94 -24.06
N ALA A 107 -7.18 -1.65 -23.83
CA ALA A 107 -7.30 -0.62 -24.88
C ALA A 107 -6.22 -0.75 -25.97
N ALA A 108 -5.05 -1.29 -25.64
CA ALA A 108 -3.96 -1.52 -26.59
C ALA A 108 -4.06 -2.87 -27.33
N GLY A 109 -5.15 -3.63 -27.16
CA GLY A 109 -5.44 -4.83 -27.94
C GLY A 109 -4.94 -6.14 -27.34
N ALA A 110 -4.80 -6.23 -26.01
CA ALA A 110 -4.66 -7.52 -25.34
C ALA A 110 -5.93 -8.38 -25.55
N GLU A 111 -5.75 -9.68 -25.81
CA GLU A 111 -6.86 -10.64 -26.01
C GLU A 111 -7.54 -10.98 -24.68
N ALA A 112 -6.75 -11.22 -23.64
CA ALA A 112 -7.23 -11.41 -22.28
C ALA A 112 -6.30 -10.68 -21.31
N VAL A 113 -6.90 -10.05 -20.30
CA VAL A 113 -6.15 -9.41 -19.21
C VAL A 113 -6.84 -9.77 -17.90
N CYS A 114 -6.08 -10.41 -17.02
CA CYS A 114 -6.50 -10.83 -15.68
C CYS A 114 -5.54 -10.23 -14.65
N GLY A 115 -6.05 -9.76 -13.52
CA GLY A 115 -5.26 -9.36 -12.36
C GLY A 115 -5.26 -10.42 -11.25
N LEU A 116 -4.32 -10.34 -10.32
CA LEU A 116 -4.35 -11.17 -9.11
C LEU A 116 -5.66 -10.99 -8.31
N ASP A 117 -6.27 -9.81 -8.38
CA ASP A 117 -7.58 -9.52 -7.76
C ASP A 117 -8.74 -10.32 -8.36
N GLU A 118 -8.55 -10.87 -9.55
CA GLU A 118 -9.57 -11.61 -10.29
C GLU A 118 -9.38 -13.14 -10.16
N ILE A 119 -8.30 -13.60 -9.49
CA ILE A 119 -7.99 -15.02 -9.26
C ILE A 119 -8.46 -15.44 -7.87
N LEU A 120 -9.12 -16.61 -7.76
CA LEU A 120 -9.69 -17.11 -6.51
C LEU A 120 -10.66 -16.12 -5.83
N THR A 121 -11.52 -15.50 -6.64
CA THR A 121 -12.68 -14.69 -6.17
C THR A 121 -13.87 -15.54 -5.74
N SER A 122 -13.83 -16.85 -5.99
CA SER A 122 -14.76 -17.86 -5.50
C SER A 122 -14.01 -19.16 -5.16
N SER A 123 -14.61 -20.02 -4.34
CA SER A 123 -13.99 -21.29 -3.95
C SER A 123 -13.84 -22.22 -5.15
N VAL A 124 -12.64 -22.75 -5.35
CA VAL A 124 -12.36 -23.77 -6.38
C VAL A 124 -12.03 -25.06 -5.66
N ASN A 125 -12.80 -26.12 -5.90
CA ASN A 125 -12.63 -27.43 -5.25
C ASN A 125 -12.57 -27.35 -3.71
N GLY A 126 -13.32 -26.43 -3.10
CA GLY A 126 -13.35 -26.23 -1.64
C GLY A 126 -12.19 -25.39 -1.09
N SER A 127 -11.41 -24.72 -1.95
CA SER A 127 -10.35 -23.80 -1.52
C SER A 127 -10.90 -22.60 -0.75
N GLY A 128 -10.02 -21.95 0.02
CA GLY A 128 -10.24 -20.56 0.43
C GLY A 128 -10.32 -19.62 -0.78
N TYR A 129 -10.93 -18.46 -0.58
CA TYR A 129 -11.11 -17.43 -1.61
C TYR A 129 -11.36 -16.05 -0.99
N ASN A 130 -11.09 -14.98 -1.75
CA ASN A 130 -11.41 -13.61 -1.37
C ASN A 130 -12.21 -12.92 -2.49
N GLU A 131 -13.47 -12.58 -2.23
CA GLU A 131 -14.42 -12.04 -3.21
C GLU A 131 -14.02 -10.69 -3.78
N LYS A 132 -13.26 -9.90 -3.01
CA LYS A 132 -12.91 -8.52 -3.36
C LYS A 132 -11.48 -8.39 -3.87
N TYR A 133 -10.57 -9.16 -3.31
CA TYR A 133 -9.14 -9.02 -3.56
C TYR A 133 -8.51 -10.25 -4.19
N GLY A 134 -9.25 -11.33 -4.44
CA GLY A 134 -8.71 -12.54 -5.05
C GLY A 134 -7.44 -13.03 -4.34
N LEU A 135 -6.32 -13.00 -5.07
CA LEU A 135 -4.97 -13.29 -4.56
C LEU A 135 -4.17 -12.05 -4.12
N LEU A 136 -4.62 -10.82 -4.35
CA LEU A 136 -3.91 -9.62 -3.85
C LEU A 136 -3.84 -9.59 -2.32
N GLY A 137 -2.71 -9.11 -1.80
CA GLY A 137 -2.42 -9.09 -0.35
C GLY A 137 -2.22 -10.49 0.23
N SER A 138 -2.09 -11.52 -0.60
CA SER A 138 -1.79 -12.87 -0.12
C SER A 138 -0.30 -13.01 0.17
N ASN A 139 0.02 -13.66 1.28
CA ASN A 139 1.39 -13.96 1.66
C ASN A 139 1.75 -15.42 1.35
N LYS A 140 3.00 -15.67 0.95
CA LYS A 140 3.51 -17.05 0.81
C LYS A 140 3.49 -17.72 2.19
N ALA A 141 2.77 -18.83 2.32
CA ALA A 141 2.70 -19.58 3.58
C ALA A 141 3.61 -20.81 3.54
N THR A 142 3.56 -21.57 2.45
CA THR A 142 4.46 -22.68 2.11
C THR A 142 4.80 -22.59 0.61
N GLU A 143 5.57 -23.54 0.08
CA GLU A 143 5.83 -23.61 -1.37
C GLU A 143 4.57 -23.84 -2.21
N ASP A 144 3.55 -24.48 -1.63
CA ASP A 144 2.31 -24.88 -2.29
C ASP A 144 1.07 -24.14 -1.78
N LYS A 145 1.21 -23.24 -0.79
CA LYS A 145 0.09 -22.52 -0.17
C LYS A 145 0.37 -21.05 0.03
N VAL A 146 -0.69 -20.27 -0.14
CA VAL A 146 -0.73 -18.85 0.20
C VAL A 146 -1.75 -18.59 1.32
N LYS A 147 -1.44 -17.64 2.18
CA LYS A 147 -2.36 -17.09 3.17
C LYS A 147 -3.08 -15.92 2.51
N LEU A 148 -4.37 -16.08 2.23
CA LEU A 148 -5.20 -15.06 1.59
C LEU A 148 -5.36 -13.81 2.47
N PHE A 149 -5.52 -12.67 1.83
CA PHE A 149 -5.93 -11.43 2.48
C PHE A 149 -7.27 -11.65 3.22
N PRO A 150 -7.48 -11.06 4.41
CA PRO A 150 -8.61 -11.41 5.26
C PRO A 150 -9.95 -11.01 4.64
N ARG A 151 -11.00 -11.76 5.03
CA ARG A 151 -12.38 -11.60 4.58
C ARG A 151 -13.33 -11.58 5.77
N ASP A 152 -14.58 -11.16 5.54
CA ASP A 152 -15.61 -11.05 6.60
C ASP A 152 -15.15 -10.15 7.79
N CYS A 153 -14.23 -9.23 7.51
CA CYS A 153 -13.51 -8.40 8.49
C CYS A 153 -14.45 -7.49 9.30
N GLU A 154 -15.52 -6.98 8.69
CA GLU A 154 -16.52 -6.14 9.36
C GLU A 154 -17.23 -6.86 10.50
N LYS A 155 -17.59 -8.14 10.31
CA LYS A 155 -18.23 -8.95 11.37
C LYS A 155 -17.28 -9.11 12.55
N PHE A 156 -15.99 -9.31 12.27
CA PHE A 156 -14.97 -9.46 13.29
C PHE A 156 -14.79 -8.19 14.13
N VAL A 157 -14.51 -7.03 13.51
CA VAL A 157 -14.25 -5.79 14.25
C VAL A 157 -15.45 -5.38 15.11
N ASN A 158 -16.67 -5.53 14.58
CA ASN A 158 -17.90 -5.24 15.33
C ASN A 158 -18.11 -6.21 16.51
N ALA A 159 -17.77 -7.50 16.35
CA ALA A 159 -17.85 -8.47 17.43
C ALA A 159 -16.82 -8.19 18.54
N VAL A 160 -15.61 -7.77 18.18
CA VAL A 160 -14.56 -7.38 19.13
C VAL A 160 -14.98 -6.13 19.90
N GLN A 161 -15.45 -5.08 19.23
CA GLN A 161 -15.94 -3.86 19.89
C GLN A 161 -17.06 -4.18 20.90
N LYS A 162 -18.06 -4.97 20.50
CA LYS A 162 -19.14 -5.39 21.42
C LYS A 162 -18.61 -6.10 22.67
N LYS A 163 -17.61 -6.98 22.52
CA LYS A 163 -16.98 -7.68 23.66
C LYS A 163 -16.21 -6.70 24.55
N LEU A 164 -15.51 -5.73 23.98
CA LEU A 164 -14.79 -4.70 24.73
C LEU A 164 -15.76 -3.81 25.52
N VAL A 165 -16.84 -3.35 24.89
CA VAL A 165 -17.90 -2.57 25.56
C VAL A 165 -18.49 -3.36 26.73
N ALA A 166 -18.87 -4.62 26.51
CA ALA A 166 -19.47 -5.46 27.56
C ALA A 166 -18.53 -5.70 28.75
N LYS A 167 -17.22 -5.80 28.51
CA LYS A 167 -16.22 -6.08 29.55
C LYS A 167 -15.73 -4.84 30.28
N THR A 168 -15.72 -3.68 29.61
CA THR A 168 -15.05 -2.47 30.11
C THR A 168 -16.00 -1.30 30.34
N GLY A 169 -17.21 -1.35 29.79
CA GLY A 169 -18.15 -0.22 29.75
C GLY A 169 -17.73 0.91 28.81
N LYS A 170 -16.61 0.77 28.07
CA LYS A 170 -16.07 1.80 27.18
C LYS A 170 -16.33 1.46 25.71
N LEU A 171 -16.73 2.47 24.94
CA LEU A 171 -16.78 2.37 23.48
C LEU A 171 -15.35 2.50 22.94
N ILE A 172 -14.75 1.38 22.56
CA ILE A 172 -13.41 1.31 21.99
C ILE A 172 -13.56 0.98 20.50
N GLU A 173 -13.01 1.82 19.64
CA GLU A 173 -12.99 1.57 18.21
C GLU A 173 -11.97 0.47 17.86
N VAL A 174 -12.29 -0.35 16.87
CA VAL A 174 -11.52 -1.53 16.47
C VAL A 174 -11.28 -1.50 14.98
N MET A 175 -10.05 -1.81 14.58
CA MET A 175 -9.61 -1.87 13.20
C MET A 175 -8.73 -3.10 12.97
N ILE A 176 -8.87 -3.73 11.81
CA ILE A 176 -7.84 -4.59 11.26
C ILE A 176 -6.97 -3.69 10.38
N TYR A 177 -5.66 -3.73 10.60
CA TYR A 177 -4.68 -3.00 9.79
C TYR A 177 -3.84 -4.01 8.99
N GLY A 178 -3.45 -3.60 7.80
CA GLY A 178 -2.41 -4.20 6.97
C GLY A 178 -1.18 -3.29 6.94
N ASP A 179 -0.37 -3.42 5.89
CA ASP A 179 0.85 -2.63 5.72
C ASP A 179 0.56 -1.11 5.65
N GLY A 180 1.45 -0.34 6.26
CA GLY A 180 1.33 1.10 6.45
C GLY A 180 1.97 1.94 5.34
N ALA A 181 1.37 3.05 4.96
CA ALA A 181 1.86 3.92 3.88
C ALA A 181 3.10 4.77 4.27
N PHE A 182 4.21 4.15 4.66
CA PHE A 182 5.50 4.79 4.91
C PHE A 182 6.58 4.26 3.96
N LYS A 183 7.60 5.09 3.71
CA LYS A 183 8.76 4.72 2.91
C LYS A 183 9.95 4.52 3.83
N ASP A 184 10.57 3.34 3.80
CA ASP A 184 11.85 3.13 4.45
C ASP A 184 12.91 4.04 3.77
N PRO A 185 13.54 4.98 4.51
CA PRO A 185 14.55 5.85 3.92
C PRO A 185 15.82 5.12 3.49
N ILE A 186 16.13 3.93 4.03
CA ILE A 186 17.34 3.18 3.68
C ILE A 186 17.07 2.23 2.52
N GLY A 187 16.04 1.40 2.62
CA GLY A 187 15.65 0.45 1.60
C GLY A 187 14.90 1.06 0.43
N LYS A 188 14.34 2.27 0.60
CA LYS A 188 13.53 2.99 -0.38
C LYS A 188 12.24 2.27 -0.79
N ILE A 189 11.85 1.25 -0.03
CA ILE A 189 10.63 0.47 -0.18
C ILE A 189 9.49 1.19 0.55
N TRP A 190 8.34 1.26 -0.09
CA TRP A 190 7.08 1.60 0.54
C TRP A 190 6.48 0.33 1.13
N GLU A 191 6.09 0.36 2.41
CA GLU A 191 5.33 -0.74 3.04
C GLU A 191 3.87 -0.69 2.55
N LEU A 192 3.69 -0.94 1.25
CA LEU A 192 2.40 -0.85 0.55
C LEU A 192 2.11 -2.16 -0.19
N ALA A 193 2.47 -3.31 0.39
CA ALA A 193 2.25 -4.60 -0.26
C ALA A 193 0.78 -5.07 -0.18
N ASP A 194 0.03 -4.54 0.79
CA ASP A 194 -1.40 -4.79 0.92
C ASP A 194 -2.26 -3.93 -0.02
N PRO A 195 -3.41 -4.44 -0.50
CA PRO A 195 -4.30 -3.71 -1.41
C PRO A 195 -5.00 -2.51 -0.74
N VAL A 196 -5.08 -2.49 0.59
CA VAL A 196 -5.61 -1.40 1.44
C VAL A 196 -4.93 -1.43 2.80
N VAL A 197 -4.76 -0.27 3.44
CA VAL A 197 -4.20 -0.17 4.81
C VAL A 197 -5.14 -0.77 5.86
N SER A 198 -6.46 -0.68 5.65
CA SER A 198 -7.43 -1.30 6.57
C SER A 198 -8.53 -2.03 5.81
N PRO A 199 -8.63 -3.37 5.92
CA PRO A 199 -9.73 -4.12 5.33
C PRO A 199 -11.07 -3.94 6.07
N ALA A 200 -11.07 -3.59 7.36
CA ALA A 200 -12.28 -3.21 8.09
C ALA A 200 -11.97 -2.47 9.39
N TYR A 201 -12.91 -1.63 9.79
CA TYR A 201 -12.87 -0.82 10.99
C TYR A 201 -14.30 -0.53 11.48
N THR A 202 -14.43 -0.14 12.75
CA THR A 202 -15.69 0.29 13.34
C THR A 202 -16.00 1.75 12.97
N ALA A 203 -17.28 2.13 13.01
CA ALA A 203 -17.77 3.37 12.43
C ALA A 203 -17.11 4.66 12.97
N GLY A 204 -16.61 4.66 14.22
CA GLY A 204 -15.93 5.81 14.80
C GLY A 204 -14.57 6.14 14.17
N LEU A 205 -14.03 5.25 13.34
CA LEU A 205 -12.79 5.47 12.58
C LEU A 205 -13.05 5.91 11.13
N SER A 206 -14.31 6.14 10.75
CA SER A 206 -14.64 6.67 9.43
C SER A 206 -14.33 8.16 9.33
N GLY A 207 -13.88 8.60 8.16
CA GLY A 207 -13.60 10.01 7.86
C GLY A 207 -12.12 10.39 7.98
N GLN A 208 -11.89 11.68 8.16
CA GLN A 208 -10.57 12.32 8.13
C GLN A 208 -10.41 13.18 9.39
N PRO A 209 -9.18 13.40 9.88
CA PRO A 209 -8.95 14.39 10.92
C PRO A 209 -9.44 15.76 10.43
N ASN A 210 -10.30 16.39 11.23
CA ASN A 210 -10.63 17.79 11.06
C ASN A 210 -9.71 18.58 12.01
N GLU A 211 -8.45 18.77 11.62
CA GLU A 211 -7.47 19.55 12.36
C GLU A 211 -7.31 20.95 11.75
N VAL A 212 -7.02 21.94 12.59
CA VAL A 212 -6.68 23.31 12.16
C VAL A 212 -5.23 23.56 12.46
N LYS A 213 -4.56 24.36 11.63
CA LYS A 213 -3.20 24.80 11.93
C LYS A 213 -3.19 25.78 13.09
N LEU A 214 -3.02 25.26 14.31
CA LEU A 214 -2.98 26.08 15.54
C LEU A 214 -1.96 27.22 15.44
N LYS A 215 -0.78 26.94 14.88
CA LYS A 215 0.25 27.96 14.66
C LYS A 215 -0.18 29.03 13.65
N TYR A 216 -0.88 28.66 12.58
CA TYR A 216 -1.39 29.64 11.61
C TYR A 216 -2.44 30.54 12.26
N LEU A 217 -3.38 29.96 13.02
CA LEU A 217 -4.38 30.73 13.76
C LEU A 217 -3.73 31.68 14.77
N ALA A 218 -2.73 31.20 15.51
CA ALA A 218 -1.99 32.03 16.47
C ALA A 218 -1.22 33.16 15.78
N ASP A 219 -0.51 32.87 14.68
CA ASP A 219 0.37 33.83 14.01
C ASP A 219 -0.37 34.81 13.09
N ASN A 220 -1.62 34.52 12.67
CA ASN A 220 -2.37 35.34 11.72
C ASN A 220 -3.69 35.87 12.27
N GLU A 221 -4.60 34.99 12.70
CA GLU A 221 -5.95 35.39 13.15
C GLU A 221 -5.93 35.99 14.58
N PHE A 222 -5.02 35.52 15.42
CA PHE A 222 -4.92 35.87 16.84
C PHE A 222 -3.54 36.41 17.23
N ALA A 223 -2.83 37.03 16.29
CA ALA A 223 -1.44 37.48 16.47
C ALA A 223 -1.25 38.44 17.66
N GLU A 224 -2.30 39.19 18.02
CA GLU A 224 -2.31 40.14 19.12
C GLU A 224 -2.61 39.49 20.49
N LEU A 225 -3.04 38.23 20.52
CA LEU A 225 -3.39 37.52 21.75
C LEU A 225 -2.20 36.71 22.27
N CYS A 226 -2.09 36.60 23.59
CA CYS A 226 -1.08 35.76 24.24
C CYS A 226 -1.62 35.03 25.47
N GLY A 227 -0.85 34.07 26.00
CA GLY A 227 -1.21 33.37 27.23
C GLY A 227 -2.57 32.68 27.17
N ASP A 228 -3.40 32.88 28.19
CA ASP A 228 -4.71 32.22 28.30
C ASP A 228 -5.79 32.83 27.40
N GLU A 229 -5.63 34.08 26.97
CA GLU A 229 -6.53 34.72 26.00
C GLU A 229 -6.40 34.07 24.61
N LEU A 230 -5.17 33.83 24.16
CA LEU A 230 -4.90 33.10 22.91
C LEU A 230 -5.45 31.68 22.96
N LYS A 231 -5.26 30.96 24.07
CA LYS A 231 -5.81 29.61 24.25
C LYS A 231 -7.34 29.62 24.15
N SER A 232 -7.99 30.60 24.78
CA SER A 232 -9.44 30.72 24.79
C SER A 232 -9.99 31.00 23.39
N ALA A 233 -9.37 31.94 22.66
CA ALA A 233 -9.75 32.26 21.29
C ALA A 233 -9.56 31.06 20.33
N ILE A 234 -8.47 30.31 20.47
CA ILE A 234 -8.24 29.08 19.70
C ILE A 234 -9.29 28.01 20.06
N LYS A 235 -9.61 27.81 21.34
CA LYS A 235 -10.65 26.85 21.76
C LYS A 235 -12.02 27.22 21.17
N GLU A 236 -12.37 28.50 21.18
CA GLU A 236 -13.62 29.00 20.61
C GLU A 236 -13.67 28.82 19.09
N TYR A 237 -12.58 29.14 18.39
CA TYR A 237 -12.46 28.89 16.95
C TYR A 237 -12.66 27.40 16.62
N ILE A 238 -12.00 26.50 17.36
CA ILE A 238 -12.12 25.05 17.13
C ILE A 238 -13.54 24.54 17.38
N ARG A 239 -14.28 25.13 18.33
CA ARG A 239 -15.68 24.76 18.59
C ARG A 239 -16.62 25.23 17.48
N ASN A 240 -16.33 26.37 16.86
CA ASN A 240 -17.19 27.03 15.88
C ASN A 240 -16.82 26.75 14.43
N LYS A 241 -15.68 26.09 14.17
CA LYS A 241 -15.21 25.81 12.81
C LYS A 241 -16.13 24.84 12.06
N ASP A 242 -16.12 24.94 10.75
CA ASP A 242 -16.85 24.04 9.88
C ASP A 242 -16.34 22.59 9.96
N LYS A 243 -17.26 21.65 9.73
CA LYS A 243 -16.96 20.21 9.71
C LYS A 243 -16.09 19.81 8.52
N ASP A 244 -16.09 20.61 7.46
CA ASP A 244 -15.25 20.45 6.28
C ASP A 244 -14.47 21.75 6.06
N LEU A 245 -13.14 21.65 6.09
CA LEU A 245 -12.24 22.79 5.92
C LEU A 245 -11.52 22.75 4.56
N VAL A 246 -11.84 21.79 3.69
CA VAL A 246 -11.14 21.60 2.41
C VAL A 246 -11.15 22.90 1.59
N GLY A 247 -9.96 23.41 1.26
CA GLY A 247 -9.78 24.62 0.46
C GLY A 247 -9.74 25.93 1.26
N ASN A 248 -9.83 25.87 2.59
CA ASN A 248 -9.58 27.04 3.44
C ASN A 248 -8.07 27.23 3.68
N MET A 249 -7.55 28.46 3.65
CA MET A 249 -6.14 28.77 3.94
C MET A 249 -5.67 28.22 5.30
N VAL A 250 -6.58 28.15 6.27
CA VAL A 250 -6.32 27.56 7.60
C VAL A 250 -6.01 26.05 7.53
N SER A 251 -6.42 25.39 6.43
CA SER A 251 -6.19 23.97 6.12
C SER A 251 -5.13 23.73 5.02
N GLU A 252 -4.63 24.78 4.35
CA GLU A 252 -3.73 24.63 3.19
C GLU A 252 -2.48 23.83 3.55
N GLY A 253 -2.10 22.81 2.77
CA GLY A 253 -0.94 21.97 3.09
C GLY A 253 -1.21 20.87 4.13
N THR A 254 -2.43 20.77 4.67
CA THR A 254 -2.91 19.51 5.26
C THR A 254 -3.56 18.70 4.14
N THR A 255 -2.93 17.60 3.72
CA THR A 255 -3.61 16.63 2.86
C THR A 255 -4.50 15.80 3.77
N PRO A 256 -5.83 15.87 3.64
CA PRO A 256 -6.70 15.16 4.56
C PRO A 256 -6.59 13.66 4.29
N ARG A 257 -5.99 12.94 5.24
CA ARG A 257 -5.78 11.49 5.17
C ARG A 257 -6.90 10.79 5.92
N GLN A 258 -7.28 9.60 5.48
CA GLN A 258 -8.28 8.83 6.23
C GLN A 258 -7.70 8.46 7.60
N LEU A 259 -8.54 8.48 8.64
CA LEU A 259 -8.13 8.11 9.99
C LEU A 259 -7.50 6.71 10.01
N THR A 260 -8.08 5.79 9.25
CA THR A 260 -7.62 4.40 9.11
C THR A 260 -6.24 4.28 8.50
N ASP A 261 -5.90 5.15 7.54
CA ASP A 261 -4.57 5.12 6.90
C ASP A 261 -3.50 5.64 7.86
N LEU A 262 -3.81 6.68 8.62
CA LEU A 262 -2.91 7.24 9.63
C LEU A 262 -2.67 6.27 10.79
N ILE A 263 -3.77 5.79 11.39
CA ILE A 263 -3.74 4.89 12.54
C ILE A 263 -3.15 3.53 12.12
N GLY A 264 -3.53 3.01 10.94
CA GLY A 264 -3.02 1.75 10.42
C GLY A 264 -1.52 1.80 10.17
N SER A 265 -1.03 2.89 9.58
CA SER A 265 0.41 3.08 9.39
C SER A 265 1.17 3.19 10.71
N LEU A 266 0.58 3.81 11.74
CA LEU A 266 1.18 3.84 13.07
C LEU A 266 1.21 2.45 13.72
N CYS A 267 0.14 1.67 13.57
CA CYS A 267 0.09 0.29 14.04
C CYS A 267 1.19 -0.55 13.37
N ASP A 268 1.30 -0.47 12.05
CA ASP A 268 2.30 -1.22 11.28
C ASP A 268 3.74 -0.86 11.69
N LEU A 269 4.06 0.44 11.83
CA LEU A 269 5.35 0.88 12.38
C LEU A 269 5.64 0.33 13.78
N THR A 270 4.59 0.09 14.58
CA THR A 270 4.72 -0.44 15.94
C THR A 270 4.93 -1.96 15.96
N SER A 271 4.20 -2.70 15.10
CA SER A 271 4.32 -4.16 15.00
C SER A 271 5.57 -4.60 14.22
N GLY A 272 5.94 -3.83 13.19
CA GLY A 272 6.92 -4.19 12.17
C GLY A 272 6.45 -5.32 11.24
N SER A 273 7.23 -5.55 10.19
CA SER A 273 6.94 -6.51 9.10
C SER A 273 7.25 -7.99 9.43
N GLY A 274 7.71 -8.28 10.65
CA GLY A 274 8.04 -9.64 11.07
C GLY A 274 6.80 -10.39 11.56
N ASP A 275 6.73 -11.70 11.27
CA ASP A 275 5.69 -12.63 11.76
C ASP A 275 5.83 -12.89 13.28
N LYS A 276 5.77 -11.82 14.08
CA LYS A 276 5.88 -11.85 15.55
C LYS A 276 4.57 -12.29 16.23
N GLY A 277 3.69 -12.99 15.51
CA GLY A 277 2.35 -13.39 15.94
C GLY A 277 1.24 -12.50 15.38
N THR A 278 0.12 -12.37 16.09
CA THR A 278 -0.97 -11.43 15.75
C THR A 278 -0.89 -10.21 16.68
N PRO A 279 -0.07 -9.19 16.34
CA PRO A 279 0.16 -8.04 17.21
C PRO A 279 -1.12 -7.21 17.37
N ILE A 280 -1.46 -6.93 18.63
CA ILE A 280 -2.55 -6.02 18.99
C ILE A 280 -1.91 -4.71 19.47
N VAL A 281 -2.21 -3.62 18.77
CA VAL A 281 -1.75 -2.27 19.13
C VAL A 281 -2.92 -1.52 19.75
N LEU A 282 -2.73 -0.97 20.95
CA LEU A 282 -3.68 -0.05 21.58
C LEU A 282 -3.18 1.38 21.37
N ILE A 283 -3.98 2.20 20.71
CA ILE A 283 -3.72 3.62 20.51
C ILE A 283 -4.66 4.43 21.40
N GLN A 284 -4.11 5.39 22.14
CA GLN A 284 -4.84 6.31 23.00
C GLN A 284 -4.29 7.73 22.80
N GLY A 285 -5.16 8.74 22.87
CA GLY A 285 -4.74 10.14 22.78
C GLY A 285 -4.41 10.67 21.39
N TYR A 286 -4.55 9.85 20.33
CA TYR A 286 -4.03 10.18 19.01
C TYR A 286 -4.79 11.33 18.31
N PHE A 287 -6.10 11.44 18.55
CA PHE A 287 -6.94 12.55 18.06
C PHE A 287 -7.76 13.18 19.19
N ASP A 288 -7.20 13.24 20.39
CA ASP A 288 -7.87 13.93 21.49
C ASP A 288 -8.06 15.40 21.09
N ASN A 289 -9.32 15.84 21.10
CA ASN A 289 -9.65 17.20 20.74
C ASN A 289 -9.18 18.12 21.86
N TYR A 290 -8.35 19.11 21.53
CA TYR A 290 -7.84 20.14 22.45
C TYR A 290 -8.94 20.93 23.19
N THR A 291 -10.20 20.80 22.74
CA THR A 291 -11.39 21.42 23.34
C THR A 291 -12.24 20.48 24.20
N ALA A 292 -11.88 19.20 24.29
CA ALA A 292 -12.59 18.16 25.05
C ALA A 292 -12.22 18.12 26.56
N GLU A 293 -11.34 19.02 27.00
CA GLU A 293 -11.15 19.39 28.41
C GLU A 293 -11.85 20.70 28.77
#